data_AF-A0A933K428-F1
#
_entry.id   AF-A0A933K428-F1
#
_cell.length_a   1.000
_cell.length_b   1.000
_cell.length_c   1.000
_cell.angle_alpha   90.00
_cell.angle_beta   90.00
_cell.angle_gamma   90.00
#
_symmetry.space_group_name_H-M   'P 1'
#
loop_
_entity.id
_entity.type
_entity.pdbx_description
1 polymer ?
#
loop_
_entity_poly.entity_id
_entity_poly.type
_entity_poly.pdbx_seq_one_letter_code
_entity_poly.pdbx_strand_id
1 'polypeptide(L)'
;MRLQQVQPPDEVSGAFKEVATAKEESQKLYNEAEGIRSERTLAAKGEANKIIAEARGLATERVNLATGETTRFLKLLAEYKKAPDITRERLYQETLQRVMPKVKKVFVDPGTGVLNVNRLEPIAVQATEPEGRR
;
A
#
# COMPACT_ATOMS: atom_id res chain seq x y z
N MET A 1 50.53 -27.01 -48.89
CA MET A 1 50.85 -25.57 -49.05
C MET A 1 50.79 -24.93 -47.68
N ARG A 2 51.89 -24.33 -47.22
CA ARG A 2 51.97 -23.65 -45.92
C ARG A 2 51.29 -22.29 -46.04
N LEU A 3 50.40 -21.98 -45.11
CA LEU A 3 49.77 -20.66 -45.00
C LEU A 3 50.87 -19.63 -44.72
N GLN A 4 51.15 -18.78 -45.71
CA GLN A 4 51.99 -17.61 -45.53
C GLN A 4 51.24 -16.67 -44.57
N GLN A 5 51.66 -16.65 -43.31
CA GLN A 5 51.27 -15.57 -42.40
C GLN A 5 51.92 -14.29 -42.93
N VAL A 6 51.13 -13.51 -43.67
CA VAL A 6 51.51 -12.17 -44.08
C VAL A 6 51.34 -11.27 -42.86
N GLN A 7 52.38 -11.18 -42.05
CA GLN A 7 52.47 -10.15 -41.01
C GLN A 7 52.68 -8.80 -41.71
N PRO A 8 51.84 -7.78 -41.44
CA PRO A 8 51.99 -6.47 -42.05
C PRO A 8 53.37 -5.86 -41.67
N PRO A 9 54.06 -5.17 -42.59
CA PRO A 9 55.28 -4.43 -42.27
C PRO A 9 55.03 -3.44 -41.12
N ASP A 10 56.03 -3.24 -40.26
CA ASP A 10 55.89 -2.47 -39.01
C ASP A 10 55.28 -1.06 -39.23
N GLU A 11 55.54 -0.46 -40.39
CA GLU A 11 55.07 0.88 -40.79
C GLU A 11 53.54 1.04 -40.92
N VAL A 12 52.80 -0.02 -41.30
CA VAL A 12 51.32 0.02 -41.46
C VAL A 12 50.56 -0.71 -40.36
N SER A 13 51.25 -1.54 -39.58
CA SER A 13 50.64 -2.35 -38.52
C SER A 13 49.92 -1.51 -37.44
N GLY A 14 50.42 -0.30 -37.15
CA GLY A 14 49.81 0.64 -36.19
C GLY A 14 48.43 1.12 -36.63
N ALA A 15 48.32 1.60 -37.88
CA ALA A 15 47.06 2.09 -38.44
C ALA A 15 45.99 0.98 -38.54
N PHE A 16 46.37 -0.27 -38.87
CA PHE A 16 45.43 -1.39 -38.87
C PHE A 16 44.96 -1.77 -37.46
N LYS A 17 45.84 -1.71 -36.45
CA LYS A 17 45.47 -1.92 -35.05
C LYS A 17 44.50 -0.83 -34.57
N GLU A 18 44.74 0.43 -34.89
CA GLU A 18 43.85 1.54 -34.55
C GLU A 18 42.45 1.38 -35.14
N VAL A 19 42.34 0.99 -36.42
CA VAL A 19 41.03 0.73 -37.06
C VAL A 19 40.30 -0.44 -36.40
N ALA A 20 41.02 -1.50 -36.01
CA ALA A 20 40.41 -2.62 -35.29
C ALA A 20 39.91 -2.20 -33.91
N THR A 21 40.73 -1.48 -33.13
CA THR A 21 40.34 -0.95 -31.82
C THR A 21 39.15 0.00 -31.93
N ALA A 22 39.13 0.91 -32.91
CA ALA A 22 38.01 1.82 -33.13
C ALA A 22 36.71 1.07 -33.48
N LYS A 23 36.78 -0.03 -34.24
CA LYS A 23 35.62 -0.89 -34.51
C LYS A 23 35.11 -1.59 -33.26
N GLU A 24 35.99 -2.11 -32.43
CA GLU A 24 35.61 -2.75 -31.16
C GLU A 24 34.97 -1.75 -30.20
N GLU A 25 35.54 -0.55 -30.06
CA GLU A 25 34.96 0.53 -29.27
C GLU A 25 33.59 0.95 -29.80
N SER A 26 33.44 1.12 -31.12
CA SER A 26 32.16 1.42 -31.74
C SER A 26 31.12 0.34 -31.47
N GLN A 27 31.50 -0.95 -31.55
CA GLN A 27 30.58 -2.05 -31.28
C GLN A 27 30.18 -2.10 -29.81
N LYS A 28 31.11 -1.81 -28.91
CA LYS A 28 30.85 -1.71 -27.47
C LYS A 28 29.85 -0.60 -27.16
N LEU A 29 30.07 0.60 -27.72
CA LEU A 29 29.16 1.74 -27.57
C LEU A 29 27.76 1.44 -28.12
N TYR A 30 27.68 0.77 -29.27
CA TYR A 30 26.40 0.35 -29.84
C TYR A 30 25.65 -0.62 -28.92
N ASN A 31 26.33 -1.65 -28.41
CA ASN A 31 25.72 -2.63 -27.51
C ASN A 31 25.26 -1.98 -26.19
N GLU A 32 26.04 -1.04 -25.67
CA GLU A 32 25.68 -0.27 -24.47
C GLU A 32 24.45 0.61 -24.72
N ALA A 33 24.40 1.33 -25.84
CA ALA A 33 23.25 2.15 -26.21
C ALA A 33 21.97 1.31 -26.41
N GLU A 34 22.10 0.14 -27.04
CA GLU A 34 21.01 -0.83 -27.19
C GLU A 34 20.53 -1.37 -25.83
N GLY A 35 21.45 -1.63 -24.91
CA GLY A 35 21.15 -2.00 -23.52
C GLY A 35 20.34 -0.92 -22.81
N ILE A 36 20.82 0.32 -22.83
CA ILE A 36 20.14 1.47 -22.21
C ILE A 36 18.75 1.69 -22.83
N ARG A 37 18.62 1.59 -24.16
CA ARG A 37 17.34 1.74 -24.86
C ARG A 37 16.36 0.66 -24.42
N SER A 38 16.81 -0.59 -24.36
CA SER A 38 16.00 -1.73 -23.96
C SER A 38 15.56 -1.61 -22.50
N GLU A 39 16.48 -1.22 -21.61
CA GLU A 39 16.19 -0.97 -20.19
C GLU A 39 15.13 0.11 -20.01
N ARG A 40 15.28 1.28 -20.66
CA ARG A 40 14.30 2.37 -20.59
C ARG A 40 12.93 1.94 -21.12
N THR A 41 12.92 1.19 -22.22
CA THR A 41 11.67 0.68 -22.81
C THR A 41 10.97 -0.30 -21.87
N LEU A 42 11.73 -1.20 -21.24
CA LEU A 42 11.20 -2.17 -20.29
C LEU A 42 10.67 -1.48 -19.03
N ALA A 43 11.42 -0.51 -18.49
CA ALA A 43 11.00 0.30 -17.34
C ALA A 43 9.68 1.03 -17.63
N ALA A 44 9.58 1.72 -18.77
CA ALA A 44 8.36 2.41 -19.18
C ALA A 44 7.16 1.46 -19.33
N LYS A 45 7.37 0.27 -19.93
CA LYS A 45 6.32 -0.76 -20.01
C LYS A 45 5.91 -1.29 -18.63
N GLY A 46 6.87 -1.50 -17.74
CA GLY A 46 6.62 -1.92 -16.36
C GLY A 46 5.78 -0.91 -15.61
N GLU A 47 6.12 0.37 -15.72
CA GLU A 47 5.38 1.47 -15.11
C GLU A 47 3.96 1.60 -15.68
N ALA A 48 3.81 1.53 -17.00
CA ALA A 48 2.49 1.54 -17.64
C ALA A 48 1.61 0.39 -17.16
N ASN A 49 2.17 -0.83 -17.09
CA ASN A 49 1.44 -2.00 -16.59
C ASN A 49 1.07 -1.87 -15.12
N LYS A 50 1.96 -1.31 -14.30
CA LYS A 50 1.69 -1.01 -12.88
C LYS A 50 0.51 -0.05 -12.74
N ILE A 51 0.51 1.06 -13.47
CA ILE A 51 -0.59 2.04 -13.44
C ILE A 51 -1.91 1.39 -13.86
N ILE A 52 -1.91 0.57 -14.92
CA ILE A 52 -3.12 -0.12 -15.38
C ILE A 52 -3.62 -1.11 -14.32
N ALA A 53 -2.72 -1.86 -13.68
CA ALA A 53 -3.09 -2.80 -12.63
C ALA A 53 -3.68 -2.10 -11.40
N GLU A 54 -3.06 -1.00 -10.96
CA GLU A 54 -3.55 -0.17 -9.85
C GLU A 54 -4.93 0.42 -10.17
N ALA A 55 -5.12 0.97 -11.38
CA ALA A 55 -6.40 1.51 -11.81
C ALA A 55 -7.51 0.44 -11.83
N ARG A 56 -7.20 -0.77 -12.30
CA ARG A 56 -8.14 -1.91 -12.27
C ARG A 56 -8.46 -2.35 -10.84
N GLY A 57 -7.45 -2.37 -9.96
CA GLY A 57 -7.61 -2.65 -8.54
C GLY A 57 -8.59 -1.66 -7.88
N LEU A 58 -8.33 -0.36 -8.04
CA LEU A 58 -9.19 0.72 -7.53
C LEU A 58 -10.60 0.67 -8.08
N ALA A 59 -10.77 0.38 -9.37
CA ALA A 59 -12.09 0.25 -9.97
C ALA A 59 -12.87 -0.92 -9.35
N THR A 60 -12.22 -2.07 -9.19
CA THR A 60 -12.82 -3.27 -8.58
C THR A 60 -13.15 -3.03 -7.11
N GLU A 61 -12.23 -2.41 -6.36
CA GLU A 61 -12.43 -2.05 -4.96
C GLU A 61 -13.64 -1.12 -4.80
N ARG A 62 -13.74 -0.06 -5.60
CA ARG A 62 -14.87 0.88 -5.57
C ARG A 62 -16.20 0.19 -5.83
N VAL A 63 -16.26 -0.69 -6.84
CA VAL A 63 -17.49 -1.44 -7.16
C VAL A 63 -17.86 -2.38 -6.02
N ASN A 64 -16.90 -3.08 -5.45
CA ASN A 64 -17.13 -4.01 -4.34
C ASN A 64 -17.60 -3.27 -3.08
N LEU A 65 -16.98 -2.15 -2.74
CA LEU A 65 -17.39 -1.29 -1.63
C LEU A 65 -18.82 -0.79 -1.83
N ALA A 66 -19.12 -0.20 -2.99
CA ALA A 66 -20.46 0.29 -3.30
C ALA A 66 -21.53 -0.81 -3.23
N THR A 67 -21.20 -2.01 -3.75
CA THR A 67 -22.10 -3.17 -3.71
C THR A 67 -22.31 -3.68 -2.28
N GLY A 68 -21.25 -3.75 -1.48
CA GLY A 68 -21.30 -4.14 -0.08
C GLY A 68 -22.11 -3.16 0.77
N GLU A 69 -21.88 -1.87 0.59
CA GLU A 69 -22.62 -0.80 1.27
C GLU A 69 -24.10 -0.83 0.88
N THR A 70 -24.41 -0.96 -0.42
CA THR A 70 -25.78 -1.07 -0.90
C THR A 70 -26.48 -2.30 -0.30
N THR A 71 -25.80 -3.45 -0.28
CA THR A 71 -26.34 -4.68 0.32
C THR A 71 -26.61 -4.49 1.81
N ARG A 72 -25.68 -3.87 2.55
CA ARG A 72 -25.84 -3.57 3.98
C ARG A 72 -27.01 -2.61 4.21
N PHE A 73 -27.14 -1.58 3.38
CA PHE A 73 -28.22 -0.61 3.44
C PHE A 73 -29.58 -1.26 3.17
N LEU A 74 -29.70 -2.08 2.13
CA LEU A 74 -30.95 -2.78 1.81
C LEU A 74 -31.37 -3.74 2.92
N LYS A 75 -30.43 -4.48 3.52
CA LYS A 75 -30.70 -5.32 4.69
C LYS A 75 -31.22 -4.49 5.85
N LEU A 76 -30.58 -3.35 6.14
CA LEU A 76 -31.02 -2.45 7.20
C LEU A 76 -32.43 -1.89 6.92
N LEU A 77 -32.69 -1.48 5.68
CA LEU A 77 -33.99 -0.95 5.26
C LEU A 77 -35.10 -2.00 5.41
N ALA A 78 -34.82 -3.26 5.09
CA ALA A 78 -35.78 -4.34 5.25
C ALA A 78 -36.16 -4.54 6.73
N GLU A 79 -35.18 -4.52 7.64
CA GLU A 79 -35.45 -4.62 9.09
C GLU A 79 -36.14 -3.38 9.64
N TYR A 80 -35.74 -2.19 9.18
CA TYR A 80 -36.39 -0.94 9.56
C TYR A 80 -37.87 -0.90 9.15
N LYS A 81 -38.20 -1.42 7.96
CA LYS A 81 -39.61 -1.54 7.51
C LYS A 81 -40.43 -2.48 8.38
N LYS A 82 -39.83 -3.51 8.99
CA LYS A 82 -40.51 -4.44 9.90
C LYS A 82 -40.73 -3.84 11.29
N ALA A 83 -39.71 -3.17 11.82
CA ALA A 83 -39.74 -2.60 13.17
C ALA A 83 -38.94 -1.28 13.24
N PRO A 84 -39.55 -0.13 12.91
CA PRO A 84 -38.83 1.14 12.78
C PRO A 84 -38.29 1.66 14.11
N ASP A 85 -39.09 1.58 15.20
CA ASP A 85 -38.72 2.15 16.50
C ASP A 85 -37.54 1.41 17.13
N ILE A 86 -37.62 0.07 17.20
CA ILE A 86 -36.54 -0.78 17.75
C ILE A 86 -35.27 -0.65 16.91
N THR A 87 -35.40 -0.61 15.57
CA THR A 87 -34.23 -0.50 14.69
C THR A 87 -33.53 0.85 14.87
N ARG A 88 -34.27 1.94 15.03
CA ARG A 88 -33.72 3.28 15.28
C ARG A 88 -33.01 3.35 16.62
N GLU A 89 -33.62 2.81 17.67
CA GLU A 89 -33.04 2.80 19.00
C GLU A 89 -31.73 2.00 19.04
N ARG A 90 -31.71 0.79 18.44
CA ARG A 90 -30.48 -0.01 18.31
C ARG A 90 -29.39 0.75 17.56
N LEU A 91 -29.72 1.38 16.43
CA LEU A 91 -28.73 2.13 15.63
C LEU A 91 -28.12 3.29 16.42
N TYR A 92 -28.95 3.97 17.23
CA TYR A 92 -28.52 5.05 18.10
C TYR A 92 -27.59 4.55 19.20
N GLN A 93 -27.96 3.47 19.89
CA GLN A 93 -27.13 2.84 20.93
C GLN A 93 -25.79 2.35 20.36
N GLU A 94 -25.77 1.68 19.21
CA GLU A 94 -24.54 1.24 18.53
C GLU A 94 -23.65 2.42 18.14
N THR A 95 -24.25 3.49 17.61
CA THR A 95 -23.51 4.69 17.22
C THR A 95 -22.90 5.38 18.44
N LEU A 96 -23.66 5.50 19.53
CA LEU A 96 -23.16 6.01 20.79
C LEU A 96 -22.01 5.14 21.32
N GLN A 97 -22.16 3.82 21.38
CA GLN A 97 -21.08 2.93 21.84
C GLN A 97 -19.80 3.09 21.01
N ARG A 98 -19.92 3.35 19.69
CA ARG A 98 -18.77 3.55 18.80
C ARG A 98 -18.11 4.92 18.95
N VAL A 99 -18.89 5.97 19.22
CA VAL A 99 -18.39 7.36 19.29
C VAL A 99 -17.96 7.74 20.70
N MET A 100 -18.66 7.24 21.73
CA MET A 100 -18.46 7.53 23.16
C MET A 100 -17.01 7.31 23.67
N PRO A 101 -16.21 6.35 23.17
CA PRO A 101 -14.80 6.22 23.55
C PRO A 101 -13.89 7.32 22.99
N LYS A 102 -14.31 7.99 21.90
CA LYS A 102 -13.50 9.01 21.20
C LYS A 102 -13.76 10.44 21.70
N VAL A 103 -14.82 10.65 22.48
CA VAL A 103 -15.15 11.96 23.06
C VAL A 103 -14.49 12.12 24.42
N LYS A 104 -13.86 13.27 24.65
CA LYS A 104 -13.42 13.70 25.98
C LYS A 104 -14.66 13.92 26.83
N LYS A 105 -14.88 13.03 27.80
CA LYS A 105 -15.92 13.19 28.80
C LYS A 105 -15.42 14.24 29.80
N VAL A 106 -16.25 15.23 30.10
CA VAL A 106 -16.00 16.21 31.17
C VAL A 106 -17.15 16.06 32.14
N PHE A 107 -16.87 15.62 33.36
CA PHE A 107 -17.84 15.64 34.45
C PHE A 107 -17.71 17.00 35.14
N VAL A 108 -18.79 17.77 35.13
CA VAL A 108 -18.89 19.03 35.87
C VAL A 108 -19.69 18.73 37.14
N ASP A 109 -19.00 18.58 38.26
CA ASP A 109 -19.61 18.52 39.58
C ASP A 109 -19.88 19.97 40.05
N PRO A 110 -21.11 20.36 40.43
CA PRO A 110 -21.43 21.73 40.84
C PRO A 110 -20.64 22.29 42.05
N GLY A 111 -19.77 21.51 42.68
CA GLY A 111 -19.01 21.92 43.87
C GLY A 111 -17.50 22.05 43.72
N THR A 112 -16.83 21.28 42.84
CA THR A 112 -15.37 21.18 42.84
C THR A 112 -14.77 20.83 41.48
N GLY A 113 -14.45 21.85 40.68
CA GLY A 113 -13.43 21.79 39.62
C GLY A 113 -13.69 20.86 38.41
N VAL A 114 -13.13 21.24 37.26
CA VAL A 114 -13.24 20.46 36.02
C VAL A 114 -12.36 19.21 36.10
N LEU A 115 -12.96 18.02 36.22
CA LEU A 115 -12.25 16.74 36.15
C LEU A 115 -12.15 16.26 34.69
N ASN A 116 -10.94 16.31 34.14
CA ASN A 116 -10.59 15.65 32.87
C ASN A 116 -10.49 14.13 33.10
N VAL A 117 -11.49 13.36 32.69
CA VAL A 117 -11.52 11.89 32.90
C VAL A 117 -10.76 11.07 31.84
N ASN A 118 -9.82 11.69 31.11
CA ASN A 118 -8.86 10.93 30.28
C ASN A 118 -7.83 10.15 31.11
N ARG A 119 -7.94 10.16 32.45
CA ARG A 119 -7.13 9.37 33.39
C ARG A 119 -8.03 8.59 34.34
N LEU A 120 -8.85 7.72 33.80
CA LEU A 120 -9.29 6.55 34.54
C LEU A 120 -8.64 5.38 33.83
N GLU A 121 -7.53 4.91 34.40
CA GLU A 121 -7.03 3.57 34.10
C GLU A 121 -8.22 2.59 34.21
N PRO A 122 -8.26 1.52 33.41
CA PRO A 122 -9.24 0.48 33.63
C PRO A 122 -9.12 0.09 35.10
N ILE A 123 -10.21 0.24 35.86
CA ILE A 123 -10.29 -0.25 37.23
C ILE A 123 -9.89 -1.72 37.11
N ALA A 124 -8.68 -2.03 37.55
CA ALA A 124 -8.26 -3.40 37.70
C ALA A 124 -9.26 -3.97 38.70
N VAL A 125 -10.16 -4.79 38.18
CA VAL A 125 -11.02 -5.62 39.00
C VAL A 125 -10.04 -6.50 39.76
N GLN A 126 -9.69 -6.07 40.98
CA GLN A 126 -9.00 -6.93 41.92
C GLN A 126 -9.96 -8.08 42.16
N ALA A 127 -9.69 -9.20 41.49
CA ALA A 127 -10.24 -10.48 41.88
C ALA A 127 -9.74 -10.69 43.31
N THR A 128 -10.60 -10.43 44.28
CA THR A 128 -10.41 -10.90 45.65
C THR A 128 -10.41 -12.42 45.56
N GLU A 129 -9.22 -13.02 45.62
CA GLU A 129 -9.08 -14.43 45.92
C GLU A 129 -9.86 -14.72 47.22
N PRO A 130 -10.67 -15.79 47.28
CA PRO A 130 -11.35 -16.13 48.50
C PRO A 130 -10.29 -16.63 49.49
N GLU A 131 -10.08 -15.86 50.56
CA GLU A 131 -9.34 -16.30 51.72
C GLU A 131 -9.84 -17.66 52.18
N GLY A 132 -8.88 -18.58 52.34
CA GLY A 132 -9.14 -19.93 52.82
C GLY A 132 -9.91 -19.92 54.13
N ARG A 133 -11.07 -20.60 54.13
CA ARG A 133 -11.59 -21.20 55.35
C ARG A 133 -10.95 -22.58 55.49
N ARG A 134 -10.12 -22.67 56.54
CA ARG A 134 -9.94 -23.79 57.48
C ARG A 134 -10.20 -25.20 56.95
#